data_AF-A0A418CFA0-F1
#
_entry.id   AF-A0A418CFA0-F1
#
_cell.length_a   1.000
_cell.length_b   1.000
_cell.length_c   1.000
_cell.angle_alpha   90.00
_cell.angle_beta   90.00
_cell.angle_gamma   90.00
#
_symmetry.space_group_name_H-M   'P 1'
#
loop_
_entity.id
_entity.type
_entity.pdbx_description
1 polymer ?
#
loop_
_entity_poly.entity_id
_entity_poly.type
_entity_poly.pdbx_seq_one_letter_code
_entity_poly.pdbx_strand_id
1 'polypeptide(L)' 'MGCCGSKDDVIPDGTGGSAPTPMRKCRDVLCCVIFFVFWLGMAVLAVVGVANGTPERLLYGTDFNGTVCGTGVFADSTFL' A
#
# COMPACT_ATOMS: atom_id res chain seq x y z
N MET A 1 8.62 8.27 -17.08
CA MET A 1 8.63 8.97 -18.38
C MET A 1 9.75 10.00 -18.38
N GLY A 2 10.61 9.96 -19.39
CA GLY A 2 11.74 10.87 -19.52
C GLY A 2 12.81 10.22 -20.38
N CYS A 3 12.68 10.41 -21.70
CA CYS A 3 13.66 10.01 -22.70
C CYS A 3 15.06 10.50 -22.30
N CYS A 4 16.06 9.63 -22.45
CA CYS A 4 17.47 9.97 -22.34
C CYS A 4 17.84 10.98 -23.43
N GLY A 5 17.70 12.27 -23.14
CA GLY A 5 18.46 13.32 -23.79
C GLY A 5 19.69 13.61 -22.94
N SER A 6 20.77 12.88 -23.14
CA SER A 6 22.09 13.30 -22.66
C SER A 6 23.05 13.13 -23.81
N LYS A 7 23.69 14.24 -24.19
CA LYS A 7 24.88 14.21 -25.03
C LYS A 7 25.91 13.41 -24.23
N ASP A 8 26.37 12.30 -24.81
CA ASP A 8 27.46 11.52 -24.24
C ASP A 8 28.72 12.41 -24.22
N ASP A 9 29.34 12.55 -23.05
CA ASP A 9 30.72 13.03 -22.98
C ASP A 9 31.57 11.88 -23.55
N VAL A 10 31.82 11.91 -24.86
CA VAL A 10 32.62 10.91 -25.56
C VAL A 10 34.02 10.90 -24.96
N ILE A 11 34.32 9.90 -24.13
CA ILE A 11 35.69 9.54 -23.78
C ILE A 11 36.31 8.91 -25.04
N PRO A 12 37.40 9.47 -25.60
CA PRO A 12 38.03 8.92 -26.78
C PRO A 12 38.89 7.70 -26.40
N ASP A 13 38.24 6.64 -25.91
CA ASP A 13 38.82 5.32 -25.85
C ASP A 13 38.01 4.43 -26.78
N GLY A 14 38.67 3.78 -27.74
CA GLY A 14 38.08 3.08 -28.89
C GLY A 14 37.22 1.85 -28.57
N THR A 15 36.59 1.82 -27.41
CA THR A 15 35.61 0.82 -26.98
C THR A 15 34.30 1.55 -26.74
N GLY A 16 33.36 1.45 -27.68
CA GLY A 16 32.09 2.19 -27.70
C GLY A 16 31.12 1.81 -26.58
N GLY A 17 31.49 2.11 -25.33
CA GLY A 17 30.63 1.99 -24.15
C GLY A 17 30.10 3.36 -23.72
N SER A 18 28.79 3.49 -23.55
CA SER A 18 28.19 4.67 -22.93
C SER A 18 28.46 4.66 -21.42
N ALA A 19 29.34 5.54 -20.96
CA ALA A 19 29.51 5.77 -19.53
C ALA A 19 28.27 6.55 -19.02
N PRO A 20 27.52 6.03 -18.02
CA PRO A 20 26.41 6.78 -17.46
C PRO A 20 26.94 8.06 -16.79
N THR A 21 26.45 9.21 -17.25
CA THR A 21 26.79 10.52 -16.67
C THR A 21 26.54 10.53 -15.16
N PRO A 22 27.45 11.09 -14.33
CA PRO A 22 27.42 10.94 -12.87
C PRO A 22 26.27 11.69 -12.17
N MET A 23 25.49 12.50 -12.89
CA MET A 23 24.47 13.37 -12.31
C MET A 23 23.05 12.85 -12.55
N ARG A 24 22.74 11.62 -12.11
CA ARG A 24 21.35 11.12 -12.08
C ARG A 24 20.68 11.59 -10.79
N LYS A 25 19.82 12.61 -10.86
CA LYS A 25 19.00 13.04 -9.72
C LYS A 25 17.80 12.10 -9.56
N CYS A 26 17.56 11.63 -8.34
CA CYS A 26 16.42 10.77 -8.03
C CYS A 26 15.11 11.55 -8.28
N ARG A 27 14.33 11.12 -9.27
CA ARG A 27 13.11 11.81 -9.74
C ARG A 27 11.88 11.49 -8.86
N ASP A 28 12.00 10.54 -7.94
CA ASP A 28 10.84 9.89 -7.31
C ASP A 28 10.50 10.40 -5.91
N VAL A 29 10.96 11.60 -5.53
CA VAL A 29 10.66 12.15 -4.19
C VAL A 29 9.16 12.44 -4.03
N LEU A 30 8.52 12.97 -5.08
CA LEU A 30 7.09 13.31 -5.03
C LEU A 30 6.21 12.06 -4.88
N CYS A 31 6.50 10.98 -5.60
CA CYS A 31 5.69 9.78 -5.51
C CYS A 31 5.94 9.02 -4.21
N CYS A 32 7.16 9.04 -3.65
CA CYS A 32 7.37 8.59 -2.27
C CYS A 32 6.50 9.35 -1.26
N VAL A 33 6.43 10.68 -1.34
CA VAL A 33 5.60 11.48 -0.42
C VAL A 33 4.11 11.12 -0.52
N ILE A 34 3.58 11.02 -1.75
CA ILE A 34 2.18 10.64 -1.97
C ILE A 34 1.89 9.23 -1.42
N PHE A 35 2.82 8.29 -1.63
CA PHE A 35 2.69 6.92 -1.13
C PHE A 35 2.63 6.88 0.40
N PHE A 36 3.47 7.66 1.10
CA PHE A 36 3.40 7.74 2.57
C PHE A 36 2.10 8.35 3.07
N VAL A 37 1.60 9.41 2.42
CA VAL A 37 0.31 10.01 2.77
C VAL A 37 -0.83 9.01 2.60
N PHE A 38 -0.82 8.22 1.52
CA PHE A 38 -1.80 7.16 1.30
C PHE A 38 -1.79 6.11 2.43
N TRP A 39 -0.60 5.62 2.81
CA TRP A 39 -0.48 4.63 3.89
C TRP A 39 -0.94 5.18 5.24
N LEU A 40 -0.62 6.44 5.55
CA LEU A 40 -1.11 7.09 6.77
C LEU A 40 -2.64 7.21 6.76
N GLY A 41 -3.24 7.58 5.63
CA GLY A 41 -4.69 7.61 5.47
C GLY A 41 -5.34 6.25 5.69
N MET A 42 -4.78 5.19 5.08
CA MET A 42 -5.25 3.82 5.25
C MET A 42 -5.13 3.34 6.70
N ALA A 43 -4.03 3.66 7.39
CA ALA A 43 -3.84 3.31 8.79
C ALA A 43 -4.88 3.99 9.69
N VAL A 44 -5.16 5.28 9.47
CA VAL A 44 -6.19 6.01 10.22
C VAL A 44 -7.57 5.39 10.01
N LEU A 45 -7.94 5.10 8.76
CA LEU A 45 -9.23 4.47 8.44
C LEU A 45 -9.35 3.09 9.08
N ALA A 46 -8.28 2.29 9.06
CA ALA A 46 -8.26 0.98 9.72
C ALA A 46 -8.46 1.10 11.23
N VAL A 47 -7.75 2.02 11.90
CA VAL A 47 -7.89 2.23 13.35
C VAL A 47 -9.30 2.70 13.70
N VAL A 48 -9.85 3.67 12.96
CA VAL A 48 -11.22 4.17 13.19
C VAL A 48 -12.25 3.06 12.97
N GLY A 49 -12.05 2.22 11.95
CA GLY A 49 -12.93 1.10 11.64
C GLY A 49 -12.91 0.00 12.70
N VAL A 50 -11.75 -0.29 13.29
CA VAL A 50 -11.64 -1.27 14.38
C VAL A 50 -12.12 -0.69 15.72
N ALA A 51 -11.85 0.59 16.00
CA ALA A 51 -12.22 1.20 17.28
C ALA A 51 -13.73 1.49 17.41
N ASN A 52 -14.39 1.89 16.31
CA ASN A 52 -15.82 2.21 16.31
C ASN A 52 -16.69 1.11 15.69
N GLY A 53 -16.08 0.14 15.01
CA GLY A 53 -16.78 -0.98 14.39
C GLY A 53 -16.72 -2.25 15.24
N THR A 54 -17.42 -3.27 14.76
CA THR A 54 -17.42 -4.63 15.33
C THR A 54 -16.54 -5.53 14.46
N PRO A 55 -15.28 -5.82 14.85
CA PRO A 55 -14.36 -6.61 14.04
C PRO A 55 -14.84 -8.04 13.80
N GLU A 56 -15.69 -8.57 14.68
CA GLU A 56 -16.28 -9.91 14.58
C GLU A 56 -17.08 -10.12 13.30
N ARG A 57 -17.64 -9.05 12.71
CA ARG A 57 -18.38 -9.11 11.43
C ARG A 57 -17.50 -9.45 10.22
N LEU A 58 -16.18 -9.31 10.34
CA LEU A 58 -15.23 -9.68 9.27
C LEU A 58 -14.80 -11.14 9.36
N LEU A 59 -14.80 -11.70 10.56
CA LEU A 59 -14.38 -13.09 10.83
C LEU A 59 -15.55 -14.06 10.73
N TYR A 60 -16.74 -13.61 11.14
CA TYR A 60 -17.94 -14.45 11.25
C TYR A 60 -19.04 -13.94 10.33
N GLY A 61 -19.79 -14.90 9.74
CA GLY A 61 -20.97 -14.59 8.95
C GLY A 61 -22.10 -14.00 9.79
N THR A 62 -22.93 -13.17 9.14
CA THR A 62 -24.19 -12.67 9.72
C THR A 62 -25.37 -13.43 9.14
N ASP A 63 -26.38 -13.70 9.97
CA ASP A 63 -27.64 -14.28 9.52
C ASP A 63 -28.56 -13.24 8.85
N PHE A 64 -29.76 -13.66 8.41
CA PHE A 64 -30.74 -12.77 7.76
C PHE A 64 -31.27 -11.66 8.69
N ASN A 65 -31.20 -11.89 10.01
CA ASN A 65 -31.61 -10.94 11.03
C ASN A 65 -30.46 -9.97 11.43
N GLY A 66 -29.27 -10.13 10.84
CA GLY A 66 -28.12 -9.25 11.08
C GLY A 66 -27.32 -9.55 12.35
N THR A 67 -27.60 -10.68 13.02
CA THR A 67 -26.83 -11.18 14.16
C THR A 67 -25.58 -11.93 13.67
N VAL A 68 -24.48 -11.77 14.40
CA VAL A 68 -23.18 -12.39 14.07
C VAL A 68 -23.10 -13.75 14.75
N CYS A 69 -22.68 -14.79 14.02
CA CYS A 69 -22.48 -16.13 14.60
C CYS A 69 -21.51 -16.08 15.79
N GLY A 70 -21.85 -16.79 16.88
CA GLY A 70 -21.04 -16.82 18.10
C GLY A 70 -21.20 -15.61 19.03
N THR A 71 -22.16 -14.72 18.74
CA THR A 71 -22.49 -13.57 19.61
C THR A 71 -23.95 -13.61 20.07
N GLY A 72 -24.26 -12.99 21.21
CA GLY A 72 -25.64 -12.85 21.73
C GLY A 72 -26.31 -14.19 22.03
N VAL A 73 -27.51 -14.41 21.50
CA VAL A 73 -28.32 -15.64 21.69
C VAL A 73 -27.63 -16.91 21.18
N PHE A 74 -26.62 -16.76 20.32
CA PHE A 74 -25.86 -17.85 19.72
C PHE A 74 -24.46 -18.05 20.34
N ALA A 75 -24.13 -17.30 21.40
CA ALA A 75 -22.85 -17.45 22.10
C ALA A 75 -22.72 -18.82 22.80
N ASP A 76 -23.84 -19.34 23.34
CA ASP A 76 -23.89 -20.63 24.03
C ASP A 76 -24.35 -21.80 23.15
N SER A 77 -24.79 -21.54 21.92
CA SER A 77 -25.19 -22.60 20.97
C SER A 77 -23.96 -23.22 20.31
N THR A 78 -23.11 -23.85 21.12
CA THR A 78 -22.04 -24.72 20.64
C THR A 78 -22.66 -26.07 20.30
N PHE A 79 -22.99 -26.26 19.01
CA PHE A 79 -23.08 -27.57 18.34
C PHE A 79 -23.65 -28.74 19.19
N LEU A 80 -24.86 -28.57 19.73
CA LEU A 80 -25.71 -29.65 20.24
C LEU A 80 -27.14 -29.48 19.74
#